data_AF-A0A352Z8I7-F1
#
_entry.id   AF-A0A352Z8I7-F1
#
_cell.length_a   1.000
_cell.length_b   1.000
_cell.length_c   1.000
_cell.angle_alpha   90.00
_cell.angle_beta   90.00
_cell.angle_gamma   90.00
#
_symmetry.space_group_name_H-M   'P 1'
#
loop_
_entity.id
_entity.type
_entity.pdbx_description
1 polymer ?
#
loop_
_entity_poly.entity_id
_entity_poly.type
_entity_poly.pdbx_seq_one_letter_code
_entity_poly.pdbx_strand_id
1 'polypeptide(L)'
;GELFVHNLITRNYDWVNSDLYNLPPSAQVFYRRFLLHHNYPKEQLSMSLIIREMNFTDKNMTNLVRNLEMNTLNPLVRRGLILSYKKLEGLNEEKYEFVLPGKKKQEKELSNERE
;
A
#
# COMPACT_ATOMS: atom_id res chain seq x y z
N GLY A 1 -1.37 2.96 -26.06
CA GLY A 1 -1.06 3.81 -24.88
C GLY A 1 -2.07 4.93 -24.73
N GLU A 2 -3.37 4.63 -24.69
CA GLU A 2 -4.43 5.67 -24.68
C GLU A 2 -5.36 5.58 -23.46
N LEU A 3 -5.24 4.55 -22.63
CA LEU A 3 -6.05 4.36 -21.42
C LEU A 3 -5.56 5.16 -20.19
N PHE A 4 -4.35 5.74 -20.26
CA PHE A 4 -3.75 6.46 -19.13
C PHE A 4 -4.05 7.96 -19.11
N VAL A 5 -4.57 8.52 -20.21
CA VAL A 5 -4.81 9.98 -20.32
C VAL A 5 -6.17 10.37 -19.75
N HIS A 6 -7.17 9.47 -19.78
CA HIS A 6 -8.54 9.81 -19.39
C HIS A 6 -8.78 9.95 -17.88
N ASN A 7 -7.86 9.47 -17.02
CA ASN A 7 -7.94 9.72 -15.58
C ASN A 7 -7.42 11.12 -15.16
N LEU A 8 -6.91 11.94 -16.09
CA LEU A 8 -6.49 13.32 -15.77
C LEU A 8 -7.66 14.32 -15.64
N ILE A 9 -8.85 14.02 -16.17
CA ILE A 9 -9.94 15.01 -16.30
C ILE A 9 -10.86 15.04 -15.06
N THR A 10 -10.90 13.96 -14.29
CA THR A 10 -11.64 13.93 -13.03
C THR A 10 -10.79 14.64 -11.98
N ARG A 11 -11.22 15.84 -11.55
CA ARG A 11 -10.56 16.69 -10.52
C ARG A 11 -10.44 16.05 -9.12
N ASN A 12 -10.36 14.73 -8.99
CA ASN A 12 -9.79 14.06 -7.83
C ASN A 12 -8.27 14.14 -7.92
N TYR A 13 -7.76 15.36 -7.73
CA TYR A 13 -6.36 15.62 -7.37
C TYR A 13 -6.07 15.10 -5.96
N ASP A 14 -6.37 13.84 -5.69
CA ASP A 14 -5.70 13.17 -4.58
C ASP A 14 -4.33 12.81 -5.14
N TRP A 15 -3.36 13.66 -4.83
CA TRP A 15 -1.99 13.59 -5.30
C TRP A 15 -1.41 12.26 -4.89
N VAL A 16 -1.65 11.23 -5.71
CA VAL A 16 -0.92 9.99 -5.70
C VAL A 16 0.54 10.42 -5.84
N ASN A 17 1.21 10.51 -4.69
CA ASN A 17 2.55 11.04 -4.54
C ASN A 17 3.42 10.47 -5.66
N SER A 18 4.27 11.29 -6.28
CA SER A 18 5.18 10.82 -7.35
C SER A 18 5.95 9.55 -6.95
N ASP A 19 6.21 9.40 -5.65
CA ASP A 19 6.76 8.19 -5.02
C ASP A 19 5.96 6.93 -5.30
N LEU A 20 4.63 7.00 -5.40
CA LEU A 20 3.79 5.85 -5.73
C LEU A 20 4.11 5.34 -7.13
N TYR A 21 4.35 6.21 -8.10
CA TYR A 21 4.67 5.79 -9.48
C TYR A 21 6.06 5.15 -9.59
N ASN A 22 6.94 5.42 -8.62
CA ASN A 22 8.28 4.82 -8.52
C ASN A 22 8.30 3.50 -7.73
N LEU A 23 7.15 3.05 -7.20
CA LEU A 23 7.05 1.76 -6.54
C LEU A 23 6.92 0.61 -7.55
N PRO A 24 7.28 -0.63 -7.15
CA PRO A 24 6.93 -1.82 -7.90
C PRO A 24 5.41 -1.91 -8.15
N PRO A 25 4.95 -2.47 -9.28
CA PRO A 25 3.53 -2.54 -9.62
C PRO A 25 2.65 -3.17 -8.53
N SER A 26 3.13 -4.22 -7.85
CA SER A 26 2.39 -4.85 -6.75
C SER A 26 2.19 -3.90 -5.56
N ALA A 27 3.21 -3.15 -5.17
CA ALA A 27 3.12 -2.12 -4.13
C ALA A 27 2.11 -1.02 -4.49
N GLN A 28 2.09 -0.58 -5.76
CA GLN A 28 1.11 0.42 -6.24
C GLN A 28 -0.33 -0.09 -6.13
N VAL A 29 -0.57 -1.32 -6.62
CA VAL A 29 -1.90 -1.93 -6.58
C VAL A 29 -2.35 -2.13 -5.15
N PHE A 30 -1.47 -2.63 -4.27
CA PHE A 30 -1.77 -2.83 -2.86
C PHE A 30 -2.15 -1.52 -2.18
N TYR A 31 -1.33 -0.47 -2.32
CA TYR A 31 -1.59 0.82 -1.70
C TYR A 31 -2.94 1.41 -2.16
N ARG A 32 -3.24 1.34 -3.47
CA ARG A 32 -4.51 1.84 -4.02
C ARG A 32 -5.72 1.06 -3.51
N ARG A 33 -5.62 -0.26 -3.40
CA ARG A 33 -6.73 -1.12 -2.97
C ARG A 33 -7.00 -1.02 -1.46
N PHE A 34 -5.95 -0.90 -0.66
CA PHE A 34 -6.04 -1.13 0.77
C PHE A 34 -5.71 0.07 1.64
N LEU A 35 -4.96 1.06 1.16
CA LEU A 35 -4.41 2.10 2.04
C LEU A 35 -4.83 3.51 1.64
N LEU A 36 -5.18 3.75 0.38
CA LEU A 36 -5.48 5.07 -0.17
C LEU A 36 -6.60 5.81 0.59
N HIS A 37 -7.62 5.08 1.05
CA HIS A 37 -8.80 5.68 1.69
C HIS A 37 -8.81 5.53 3.22
N HIS A 38 -7.70 5.12 3.84
CA HIS A 38 -7.67 4.90 5.29
C HIS A 38 -7.40 6.19 6.06
N ASN A 39 -8.26 6.44 7.05
CA ASN A 39 -8.14 7.58 7.97
C ASN A 39 -7.57 7.18 9.34
N TYR A 40 -7.29 5.89 9.55
CA TYR A 40 -6.82 5.36 10.83
C TYR A 40 -5.30 5.20 10.83
N PRO A 41 -4.64 5.41 11.99
CA PRO A 41 -3.20 5.23 12.11
C PRO A 41 -2.77 3.76 12.06
N LYS A 42 -3.73 2.83 12.15
CA LYS A 42 -3.50 1.39 12.05
C LYS A 42 -4.58 0.75 11.20
N GLU A 43 -4.19 -0.25 10.43
CA GLU A 43 -5.08 -1.06 9.60
C GLU A 43 -4.74 -2.54 9.78
N GLN A 44 -5.74 -3.42 9.81
CA GLN A 44 -5.53 -4.87 9.89
C GLN A 44 -6.20 -5.57 8.73
N LEU A 45 -5.41 -6.31 7.94
CA LEU A 45 -5.91 -7.06 6.78
C LEU A 45 -5.63 -8.54 6.95
N SER A 46 -6.60 -9.35 6.55
CA SER A 46 -6.41 -10.81 6.54
C SER A 46 -5.65 -11.26 5.30
N MET A 47 -4.85 -12.31 5.44
CA MET A 47 -4.02 -12.80 4.33
C MET A 47 -4.88 -13.31 3.16
N SER A 48 -6.04 -13.93 3.42
CA SER A 48 -6.96 -14.37 2.37
C SER A 48 -7.56 -13.20 1.60
N LEU A 49 -7.87 -12.10 2.29
CA LEU A 49 -8.33 -10.87 1.65
C LEU A 49 -7.23 -10.30 0.73
N ILE A 50 -5.99 -10.22 1.22
CA ILE A 50 -4.85 -9.75 0.43
C ILE A 50 -4.67 -10.63 -0.82
N ILE A 51 -4.63 -11.95 -0.67
CA ILE A 51 -4.46 -12.89 -1.78
C ILE A 51 -5.55 -12.71 -2.83
N ARG A 52 -6.82 -12.60 -2.40
CA ARG A 52 -7.97 -12.45 -3.29
C ARG A 52 -7.90 -11.14 -4.08
N GLU A 53 -7.70 -10.02 -3.41
CA GLU A 53 -7.71 -8.71 -4.06
C GLU A 53 -6.45 -8.43 -4.88
N MET A 54 -5.31 -9.01 -4.50
CA MET A 54 -4.07 -8.94 -5.28
C MET A 54 -4.05 -9.92 -6.45
N ASN A 55 -5.08 -10.77 -6.59
CA ASN A 55 -5.19 -11.83 -7.58
C ASN A 55 -3.92 -12.71 -7.63
N PHE A 56 -3.42 -13.08 -6.46
CA PHE A 56 -2.25 -13.94 -6.35
C PHE A 56 -2.64 -15.37 -6.74
N THR A 57 -1.99 -15.91 -7.77
CA THR A 57 -2.30 -17.24 -8.34
C THR A 57 -1.35 -18.35 -7.89
N ASP A 58 -0.27 -18.02 -7.17
CA ASP A 58 0.68 -19.03 -6.67
C ASP A 58 0.00 -19.87 -5.59
N LYS A 59 0.15 -21.20 -5.68
CA LYS A 59 -0.41 -22.14 -4.70
C LYS A 59 0.48 -22.27 -3.47
N ASN A 60 1.74 -21.85 -3.55
CA ASN A 60 2.70 -21.93 -2.45
C ASN A 60 2.63 -20.69 -1.56
N MET A 61 2.05 -20.86 -0.37
CA MET A 61 1.86 -19.81 0.61
C MET A 61 3.17 -19.13 1.05
N THR A 62 4.26 -19.90 1.18
CA THR A 62 5.57 -19.34 1.57
C THR A 62 6.11 -18.39 0.50
N ASN A 63 5.95 -18.77 -0.77
CA ASN A 63 6.36 -17.91 -1.89
C ASN A 63 5.48 -16.66 -1.97
N LEU A 64 4.17 -16.80 -1.75
CA LEU A 64 3.23 -15.68 -1.70
C LEU A 64 3.61 -14.67 -0.63
N VAL A 65 3.83 -15.12 0.60
CA VAL A 65 4.24 -14.27 1.71
C VAL A 65 5.54 -13.56 1.39
N ARG A 66 6.55 -14.31 0.92
CA ARG A 66 7.85 -13.72 0.55
C ARG A 66 7.72 -12.67 -0.55
N ASN A 67 6.92 -12.94 -1.58
CA ASN A 67 6.69 -12.01 -2.68
C ASN A 67 5.93 -10.75 -2.20
N LEU A 68 4.87 -10.94 -1.41
CA LEU A 68 4.14 -9.85 -0.78
C LEU A 68 5.08 -8.95 0.03
N GLU A 69 5.88 -9.52 0.92
CA GLU A 69 6.80 -8.73 1.75
C GLU A 69 7.87 -8.02 0.92
N MET A 70 8.57 -8.75 0.04
CA MET A 70 9.71 -8.20 -0.70
C MET A 70 9.31 -7.17 -1.76
N ASN A 71 8.25 -7.43 -2.53
CA ASN A 71 7.88 -6.63 -3.69
C ASN A 71 6.74 -5.65 -3.40
N THR A 72 6.02 -5.82 -2.28
CA THR A 72 4.85 -5.00 -1.95
C THR A 72 5.09 -4.21 -0.67
N LEU A 73 5.28 -4.87 0.46
CA LEU A 73 5.31 -4.18 1.76
C LEU A 73 6.63 -3.44 2.02
N ASN A 74 7.78 -4.07 1.75
CA ASN A 74 9.08 -3.45 1.96
C ASN A 74 9.27 -2.15 1.14
N PRO A 75 8.87 -2.09 -0.15
CA PRO A 75 8.87 -0.84 -0.89
C PRO A 75 8.01 0.26 -0.26
N LEU A 76 6.83 -0.09 0.27
CA LEU A 76 5.95 0.86 0.95
C LEU A 76 6.57 1.41 2.23
N VAL A 77 7.25 0.57 3.01
CA VAL A 77 8.02 1.00 4.20
C VAL A 77 9.15 1.94 3.80
N ARG A 78 9.95 1.56 2.79
CA ARG A 78 11.10 2.36 2.33
C ARG A 78 10.71 3.75 1.83
N ARG A 79 9.52 3.88 1.23
CA ARG A 79 8.96 5.15 0.77
C ARG A 79 8.17 5.91 1.85
N GLY A 80 8.08 5.39 3.07
CA GLY A 80 7.37 6.03 4.17
C GLY A 80 5.83 6.05 4.03
N LEU A 81 5.28 5.34 3.05
CA LEU A 81 3.83 5.24 2.82
C LEU A 81 3.14 4.38 3.88
N ILE A 82 3.88 3.42 4.44
CA ILE A 82 3.56 2.77 5.71
C ILE A 82 4.78 2.93 6.62
N LEU A 83 4.57 3.07 7.92
CA LEU A 83 5.66 3.18 8.90
C LEU A 83 6.25 1.81 9.22
N SER A 84 5.38 0.82 9.39
CA SER A 84 5.76 -0.57 9.64
C SER A 84 4.60 -1.51 9.37
N TYR A 85 4.90 -2.80 9.29
CA TYR A 85 3.91 -3.86 9.30
C TYR A 85 4.33 -4.96 10.26
N LYS A 86 3.36 -5.70 10.78
CA LYS A 86 3.58 -6.87 11.63
C LYS A 86 2.63 -7.98 11.25
N LYS A 87 3.17 -9.19 11.11
CA LYS A 87 2.36 -10.41 11.00
C LYS A 87 1.77 -10.76 12.36
N LEU A 88 0.47 -10.95 12.41
CA LEU A 88 -0.29 -11.40 13.56
C LEU A 88 -0.74 -12.84 13.31
N GLU A 89 -0.36 -13.73 14.23
CA GLU A 89 -0.90 -15.08 14.28
C GLU A 89 -2.31 -15.01 14.87
N GLY A 90 -3.32 -15.08 14.02
CA GLY A 90 -4.70 -15.21 14.44
C GLY A 90 -5.07 -16.67 14.72
N LEU A 91 -6.04 -16.89 15.61
CA LEU A 91 -6.56 -18.22 15.94
C LEU A 91 -7.02 -19.03 14.72
N ASN A 92 -7.53 -18.36 13.68
CA ASN A 92 -8.12 -18.99 12.49
C ASN A 92 -7.44 -18.58 11.17
N GLU A 93 -6.71 -17.47 11.13
CA GLU A 93 -6.14 -16.92 9.91
C GLU A 93 -4.96 -15.98 10.21
N GLU A 94 -3.94 -16.01 9.35
CA GLU A 94 -2.85 -15.04 9.38
C GLU A 94 -3.35 -13.63 8.99
N LYS A 95 -2.92 -12.63 9.76
CA LYS A 95 -3.27 -11.22 9.50
C LYS A 95 -2.01 -10.37 9.47
N TYR A 96 -2.11 -9.22 8.81
CA TYR A 96 -1.10 -8.18 8.86
C TYR A 96 -1.69 -6.93 9.49
N GLU A 97 -1.02 -6.42 10.50
CA GLU A 97 -1.25 -5.08 11.03
C GLU A 97 -0.27 -4.11 10.36
N PHE A 98 -0.79 -3.00 9.84
CA PHE A 98 -0.05 -1.92 9.21
C PHE A 98 -0.15 -0.68 10.09
N VAL A 99 0.97 0.00 10.29
CA VAL A 99 1.01 1.31 10.93
C VAL A 99 1.18 2.36 9.84
N LEU A 100 0.24 3.29 9.74
CA LEU A 100 0.21 4.32 8.70
C LEU A 100 0.74 5.66 9.23
N PRO A 101 1.41 6.46 8.39
CA PRO A 101 1.77 7.83 8.77
C PRO A 101 0.49 8.62 9.03
N GLY A 102 0.37 9.24 10.22
CA GLY A 102 -0.76 10.12 10.51
C GLY A 102 -0.82 11.31 9.54
N LYS A 103 -2.02 11.75 9.15
CA LYS A 103 -2.23 12.80 8.12
C LYS A 103 -1.41 14.09 8.32
N LYS A 104 -1.09 14.46 9.57
CA LYS A 104 -0.25 15.63 9.90
C LYS A 104 1.19 15.55 9.38
N LYS A 105 1.74 14.35 9.11
CA LYS A 105 3.12 14.20 8.62
C LYS A 105 3.21 14.35 7.09
N GLN A 106 2.20 13.85 6.37
CA GLN A 106 2.11 14.01 4.92
C GLN A 106 1.99 15.50 4.54
N GLU A 107 1.20 16.29 5.26
CA GLU A 107 1.08 17.74 5.02
C GLU A 107 2.36 18.53 5.32
N LYS A 108 3.17 18.07 6.29
CA LYS A 108 4.41 18.76 6.72
C LYS A 108 5.61 18.49 5.82
N GLU A 109 5.71 17.28 5.26
CA GLU A 109 6.71 16.96 4.25
C GLU A 109 6.39 17.69 2.93
N LEU A 110 5.10 17.83 2.58
CA LEU A 110 4.64 18.64 1.44
C LEU A 110 4.96 20.14 1.53
N SER A 111 5.09 20.70 2.73
CA SER A 111 5.45 22.11 2.92
C SER A 111 6.96 22.36 2.84
N ASN A 112 7.80 21.39 3.22
CA ASN A 112 9.25 21.56 3.28
C ASN A 112 9.96 21.37 1.92
N GLU A 113 9.33 20.76 0.92
CA GLU A 113 9.87 20.67 -0.45
C GLU A 113 9.52 21.89 -1.33
N ARG A 114 8.86 22.91 -0.74
CA ARG A 114 8.43 24.14 -1.41
C ARG A 114 9.17 25.40 -0.96
N GLU A 115 10.21 25.27 -0.14
CA GLU A 115 11.17 26.33 0.22
C GLU A 115 12.52 26.09 -0.46
#